data_AF-A0A399R1J4-F1
#
_entry.id   AF-A0A399R1J4-F1
#
_cell.length_a   1.000
_cell.length_b   1.000
_cell.length_c   1.000
_cell.angle_alpha   90.00
_cell.angle_beta   90.00
_cell.angle_gamma   90.00
#
_symmetry.space_group_name_H-M   'P 1'
#
loop_
_entity.id
_entity.type
_entity.pdbx_description
1 polymer ?
#
loop_
_entity_poly.entity_id
_entity_poly.type
_entity_poly.pdbx_seq_one_letter_code
_entity_poly.pdbx_strand_id
1 'polypeptide(L)' 'MADNTQSNNGFLYFIVGALLVAVIGFGVWYFAGQPSAASNDADLSISVNEDGMSVDTPDE' A
#
# COMPACT_ATOMS: atom_id res chain seq x y z
N MET A 1 -2.56 -15.97 -37.68
CA MET A 1 -2.54 -16.29 -36.23
C MET A 1 -1.09 -16.63 -35.93
N ALA A 2 -0.44 -15.92 -35.01
CA ALA A 2 0.99 -16.10 -34.78
C ALA A 2 1.24 -17.47 -34.10
N ASP A 3 1.87 -18.38 -34.83
CA ASP A 3 2.39 -19.65 -34.33
C ASP A 3 3.42 -19.38 -33.23
N ASN A 4 2.97 -19.36 -31.98
CA ASN A 4 3.81 -19.20 -30.78
C ASN A 4 4.03 -20.53 -30.04
N THR A 5 3.67 -21.67 -30.65
CA THR A 5 3.51 -22.94 -29.93
C THR A 5 4.80 -23.75 -29.76
N GLN A 6 6.00 -23.18 -30.01
CA GLN A 6 7.24 -23.97 -29.87
C GLN A 6 8.49 -23.22 -29.35
N SER A 7 8.34 -22.10 -28.64
CA SER A 7 9.49 -21.34 -28.14
C SER A 7 9.51 -21.25 -26.61
N ASN A 8 10.36 -22.08 -26.01
CA ASN A 8 10.93 -21.97 -24.66
C ASN A 8 10.22 -21.01 -23.67
N ASN A 9 9.23 -21.53 -22.94
CA ASN A 9 8.51 -20.81 -21.89
C ASN A 9 9.42 -20.29 -20.74
N GLY A 10 10.70 -20.70 -20.68
CA GLY A 10 11.65 -20.25 -19.67
C GLY A 10 11.82 -18.73 -19.62
N PHE A 11 11.78 -18.05 -20.77
CA PHE A 11 11.88 -16.59 -20.82
C PHE A 11 10.64 -15.90 -20.23
N LEU A 12 9.44 -16.45 -20.50
CA LEU A 12 8.20 -15.96 -19.91
C LEU A 12 8.19 -16.16 -18.39
N TYR A 13 8.63 -17.33 -17.90
CA TYR A 13 8.74 -17.58 -16.46
C TYR A 13 9.76 -16.67 -15.77
N PHE A 14 10.87 -16.33 -16.45
CA PHE A 14 11.84 -15.36 -15.93
C PHE A 14 11.22 -13.97 -15.79
N ILE A 15 10.48 -13.49 -16.80
CA ILE A 15 9.79 -12.20 -16.74
C ILE A 15 8.76 -12.18 -15.61
N VAL A 16 7.95 -13.23 -15.48
CA VAL A 16 6.96 -13.35 -14.40
C VAL A 16 7.63 -13.36 -13.03
N GLY A 17 8.74 -14.08 -12.87
CA GLY A 17 9.52 -14.10 -11.63
C GLY A 17 10.11 -12.73 -11.29
N ALA A 18 10.69 -12.02 -12.27
CA ALA A 18 11.21 -10.68 -12.08
C ALA A 18 10.12 -9.67 -11.69
N LEU A 19 8.94 -9.77 -12.32
CA LEU A 19 7.79 -8.93 -11.97
C LEU A 19 7.29 -9.20 -10.55
N LEU A 20 7.24 -10.46 -10.11
CA LEU A 20 6.84 -10.80 -8.74
C LEU A 20 7.77 -10.14 -7.71
N VAL A 21 9.09 -10.22 -7.92
CA VAL A 21 10.08 -9.60 -7.03
C VAL A 21 9.95 -8.07 -7.03
N ALA A 22 9.74 -7.46 -8.20
CA ALA A 22 9.53 -6.02 -8.31
C ALA A 22 8.27 -5.55 -7.55
N VAL A 23 7.16 -6.27 -7.64
CA VAL A 23 5.91 -5.95 -6.92
C VAL A 23 6.09 -6.09 -5.41
N ILE A 24 6.77 -7.15 -4.94
CA ILE A 24 7.05 -7.34 -3.51
C ILE A 24 7.97 -6.22 -2.99
N GLY A 25 9.06 -5.92 -3.72
CA GLY A 25 9.98 -4.85 -3.36
C GLY A 25 9.30 -3.48 -3.33
N PHE A 26 8.45 -3.20 -4.32
CA PHE A 26 7.64 -1.99 -4.35
C PHE A 26 6.63 -1.95 -3.21
N GLY A 27 5.95 -3.07 -2.90
CA GLY A 27 5.03 -3.15 -1.78
C GLY A 27 5.71 -2.84 -0.45
N VAL A 28 6.87 -3.45 -0.19
CA VAL A 28 7.65 -3.12 1.02
C VAL A 28 8.08 -1.67 1.02
N TRP A 29 8.62 -1.13 -0.07
CA TRP A 29 9.03 0.27 -0.14
C TRP A 29 7.86 1.25 0.03
N TYR A 30 6.72 0.98 -0.59
CA TYR A 30 5.52 1.81 -0.54
C TYR A 30 4.89 1.80 0.85
N PHE A 31 4.73 0.62 1.47
CA PHE A 31 4.09 0.50 2.78
C PHE A 31 5.01 0.74 3.97
N ALA A 32 6.32 0.46 3.85
CA ALA A 32 7.29 0.80 4.89
C ALA A 32 7.77 2.26 4.78
N GLY A 33 7.72 2.84 3.58
CA GLY A 33 8.04 4.24 3.32
C GLY A 33 6.88 5.20 3.53
N GLN A 34 5.64 4.70 3.53
CA GLN A 34 4.53 5.44 4.13
C GLN A 34 4.69 5.36 5.65
N PRO A 35 4.95 6.46 6.37
CA PRO A 35 4.41 6.56 7.71
C PRO A 35 2.93 6.22 7.53
N SER A 36 2.47 5.16 8.23
CA SER A 36 1.04 4.94 8.52
C SER A 36 0.38 6.30 8.58
N ALA A 37 -0.74 6.53 7.90
CA ALA A 37 -1.51 7.77 7.94
C ALA A 37 -1.61 8.36 9.36
N ALA A 38 -0.54 9.05 9.73
CA ALA A 38 -0.22 9.73 10.96
C ALA A 38 0.04 11.17 10.55
N SER A 39 -0.78 11.65 9.61
CA SER A 39 -1.52 12.86 9.92
C SER A 39 -2.20 12.59 11.26
N ASN A 40 -1.49 13.01 12.31
CA ASN A 40 -1.95 13.08 13.69
C ASN A 40 -3.06 14.14 13.84
N ASP A 41 -3.56 14.64 12.72
CA ASP A 41 -4.67 15.57 12.56
C ASP A 41 -5.81 14.76 11.96
N ALA A 42 -6.54 14.04 12.81
CA ALA A 42 -7.87 13.61 12.45
C ALA A 42 -8.74 14.88 12.38
N ASP A 43 -9.38 15.14 11.24
CA ASP A 43 -10.33 16.26 11.07
C ASP A 43 -11.49 16.23 12.10
N LEU A 44 -11.67 15.09 12.77
CA LEU A 44 -12.58 14.91 13.88
C LEU A 44 -11.90 14.01 14.91
N SER A 45 -11.48 14.58 16.04
CA SER A 45 -10.96 13.80 17.18
C SER A 45 -12.04 13.65 18.24
N ILE A 46 -12.28 12.41 18.66
CA ILE A 46 -13.24 12.07 19.73
C ILE A 46 -12.46 11.35 20.83
N SER A 47 -12.28 12.04 21.95
CA SER A 47 -11.69 11.45 23.15
C SER A 47 -12.77 11.26 24.21
N VAL A 48 -12.80 10.08 24.81
CA VAL A 48 -13.69 9.73 25.92
C VAL A 48 -12.81 9.51 27.14
N ASN A 49 -12.92 10.41 28.12
CA ASN A 49 -12.27 10.28 29.41
C ASN A 49 -13.31 9.99 30.49
N GLU A 50 -12.86 9.65 31.69
CA GLU A 50 -13.72 9.31 32.83
C GLU A 50 -14.66 10.48 33.25
N ASP A 51 -14.35 11.69 32.79
CA ASP A 51 -15.11 12.93 33.00
C ASP A 51 -16.07 13.29 31.84
N GLY A 52 -16.14 12.49 30.77
CA GLY A 52 -17.05 12.70 29.63
C GLY A 52 -16.39 12.61 28.24
N MET A 53 -17.14 13.01 27.21
CA MET A 53 -16.74 12.97 25.79
C MET A 53 -16.45 14.39 25.29
N SER A 54 -15.26 14.63 24.74
CA SER A 54 -14.89 15.85 24.03
C SER A 54 -14.73 15.59 22.53
N VAL A 55 -15.29 16.49 21.72
CA VAL A 55 -15.25 16.46 20.27
C VAL A 55 -14.58 17.74 19.80
N ASP A 56 -13.45 17.61 19.11
CA ASP A 56 -12.68 18.74 18.60
C ASP A 56 -12.67 18.69 17.07
N THR A 57 -13.09 19.79 16.45
CA THR A 57 -13.07 20.00 14.99
C THR A 57 -12.25 21.25 14.70
N PRO A 58 -11.29 21.21 13.76
CA PRO A 58 -10.51 22.39 13.40
C PRO A 58 -11.42 23.46 12.79
N ASP A 59 -11.43 24.64 13.40
CA ASP A 59 -12.12 25.83 12.90
C ASP A 59 -11.51 26.26 11.54
N GLU A 60 -12.35 26.69 10.59
CA GLU A 60 -11.95 27.22 9.26
C GLU A 60 -11.00 28.43 9.34
#